data_AF-A0A0Q5DJ97-F1
#
_entry.id   AF-A0A0Q5DJ97-F1
#
_cell.length_a   1.000
_cell.length_b   1.000
_cell.length_c   1.000
_cell.angle_alpha   90.00
_cell.angle_beta   90.00
_cell.angle_gamma   90.00
#
_symmetry.space_group_name_H-M   'P 1'
#
loop_
_entity.id
_entity.type
_entity.pdbx_description
1 polymer ?
#
loop_
_entity_poly.entity_id
_entity_poly.type
_entity_poly.pdbx_seq_one_letter_code
_entity_poly.pdbx_strand_id
1 'polypeptide(L)'
;MTFAARVVPLIVAVMLAGCSAAIKQRIADCQVGDWQQIGRKDGLDGAPPNFAERKDFCDDHADSGKSAAADAGARYTAGWELGNTQMWTAVGVADGARGMAQQFAARAAGEEVRQRKTPPNQRAYDDGWLRGNAQYWEGIGKRDGVAGRPLTGKDASRSQADQTGIRFDDAAYDSGWQAGNRQFWQDAGASDASNGVPDSALRERAASARSAGVQVQEDVYRAAWNGEIVNYWRNLGARDAVTGSEFGVRGREARQKGLKVFEAEYRQAWEKRLTEHWEQAGREDGYGKPFLLEERIANARRDGVFAIPDTRAIYTRAWEAENARYCVPENAFEQGRLNRGLAFEVCQPPLRDRLRSAWFNGQEFASAELRQRQVVEDVRQLEARLYEGRRRLDRLDRDVRNSQPTKDKPATDESDRQNRRREQDRRDLADQLRRLERQLDDAHLWLDQNDFSMQRLRRDIY
;
A
#
# COMPACT_ATOMS: atom_id res chain seq x y z
N MET A 1 -33.30 -20.66 -21.77
CA MET A 1 -33.35 -19.18 -21.83
C MET A 1 -32.25 -18.65 -20.90
N THR A 2 -31.07 -18.37 -21.46
CA THR A 2 -30.48 -17.03 -21.70
C THR A 2 -29.57 -16.53 -20.56
N PHE A 3 -28.31 -16.97 -20.56
CA PHE A 3 -27.18 -16.29 -19.88
C PHE A 3 -26.04 -15.89 -20.84
N ALA A 4 -26.23 -16.04 -22.16
CA ALA A 4 -25.19 -15.84 -23.17
C ALA A 4 -25.16 -14.44 -23.83
N ALA A 5 -25.83 -13.43 -23.27
CA ALA A 5 -26.05 -12.16 -23.98
C ALA A 5 -25.39 -10.91 -23.35
N ARG A 6 -24.50 -11.04 -22.36
CA ARG A 6 -23.93 -9.85 -21.68
C ARG A 6 -22.40 -9.77 -21.54
N VAL A 7 -21.63 -10.71 -22.11
CA VAL A 7 -20.15 -10.65 -22.09
C VAL A 7 -19.55 -10.26 -23.44
N VAL A 8 -20.34 -10.24 -24.51
CA VAL A 8 -19.88 -9.94 -25.88
C VAL A 8 -19.47 -8.46 -26.12
N PRO A 9 -20.05 -7.41 -25.49
CA PRO A 9 -19.73 -6.05 -25.91
C PRO A 9 -18.43 -5.50 -25.30
N LEU A 10 -17.85 -6.13 -24.27
CA LEU A 10 -16.64 -5.62 -23.62
C LEU A 10 -15.35 -6.06 -24.32
N ILE A 11 -15.36 -7.20 -25.03
CA ILE A 11 -14.20 -7.72 -25.77
C ILE A 11 -14.08 -7.04 -27.15
N VAL A 12 -15.19 -6.58 -27.73
CA VAL A 12 -15.19 -5.85 -29.02
C VAL A 12 -14.69 -4.40 -28.87
N ALA A 13 -14.92 -3.75 -27.73
CA ALA A 13 -14.49 -2.36 -27.50
C ALA A 13 -12.97 -2.18 -27.29
N VAL A 14 -12.27 -3.20 -26.78
CA VAL A 14 -10.80 -3.16 -26.59
C VAL A 14 -10.05 -3.39 -27.91
N MET A 15 -10.65 -4.12 -28.86
CA MET A 15 -10.06 -4.36 -30.20
C MET A 15 -10.12 -3.12 -31.11
N LEU A 16 -11.14 -2.26 -30.97
CA LEU A 16 -11.34 -1.08 -31.84
C LEU A 16 -10.52 0.15 -31.44
N ALA A 17 -10.05 0.25 -30.19
CA ALA A 17 -9.21 1.37 -29.74
C ALA A 17 -7.78 1.29 -30.33
N GLY A 18 -7.26 0.09 -30.60
CA GLY A 18 -5.90 -0.13 -31.10
C GLY A 18 -5.64 0.39 -32.51
N CYS A 19 -6.62 0.32 -33.42
CA CYS A 19 -6.45 0.78 -34.80
C CYS A 19 -6.28 2.31 -34.91
N SER A 20 -6.92 3.08 -34.02
CA SER A 20 -6.83 4.54 -34.02
C SER A 20 -5.48 5.08 -33.52
N ALA A 21 -4.83 4.34 -32.61
CA ALA A 21 -3.53 4.73 -32.06
C ALA A 21 -2.39 4.45 -33.06
N ALA A 22 -2.45 3.32 -33.77
CA ALA A 22 -1.45 2.96 -34.78
C ALA A 22 -1.41 3.96 -35.95
N ILE A 23 -2.57 4.41 -36.44
CA ILE A 23 -2.64 5.42 -37.51
C ILE A 23 -2.08 6.77 -37.03
N LYS A 24 -2.44 7.22 -35.83
CA LYS A 24 -1.90 8.47 -35.24
C LYS A 24 -0.38 8.43 -35.12
N GLN A 25 0.17 7.30 -34.68
CA GLN A 25 1.62 7.10 -34.59
C GLN A 25 2.28 7.19 -35.97
N ARG A 26 1.69 6.55 -36.99
CA ARG A 26 2.20 6.60 -38.37
C ARG A 26 2.17 8.01 -38.95
N ILE A 27 1.16 8.81 -38.65
CA ILE A 27 1.07 10.22 -39.07
C ILE A 27 2.16 11.06 -38.38
N ALA A 28 2.35 10.86 -37.08
CA ALA A 28 3.40 11.56 -36.32
C ALA A 28 4.80 11.26 -36.88
N ASP A 29 5.06 10.01 -37.26
CA ASP A 29 6.32 9.62 -37.89
C ASP A 29 6.57 10.33 -39.23
N CYS A 30 5.52 10.53 -40.04
CA CYS A 30 5.59 11.28 -41.29
C CYS A 30 5.90 12.77 -41.06
N GLN A 31 5.35 13.39 -40.00
CA GLN A 31 5.63 14.79 -39.65
C GLN A 31 7.10 15.02 -39.27
N VAL A 32 7.71 14.04 -38.61
CA VAL A 32 9.14 14.05 -38.28
C VAL A 32 9.97 13.96 -39.57
N GLY A 33 9.63 13.04 -40.47
CA GLY A 33 10.27 12.90 -41.79
C GLY A 33 11.62 12.18 -41.76
N ASP A 34 11.94 11.47 -40.68
CA ASP A 34 13.13 10.63 -40.59
C ASP A 34 12.86 9.26 -41.22
N TRP A 35 13.15 9.15 -42.52
CA TRP A 35 12.92 7.95 -43.31
C TRP A 35 13.63 6.71 -42.77
N GLN A 36 14.80 6.85 -42.15
CA GLN A 36 15.51 5.73 -41.55
C GLN A 36 14.79 5.23 -40.30
N GLN A 37 14.33 6.14 -39.45
CA GLN A 37 13.59 5.80 -38.25
C GLN A 37 12.19 5.24 -38.57
N ILE A 38 11.53 5.76 -39.61
CA ILE A 38 10.27 5.22 -40.16
C ILE A 38 10.48 3.79 -40.63
N GLY A 39 11.47 3.56 -41.50
CA GLY A 39 11.82 2.23 -41.99
C GLY A 39 12.08 1.25 -40.85
N ARG A 40 12.88 1.66 -39.85
CA ARG A 40 13.18 0.82 -38.67
C ARG A 40 11.93 0.39 -37.90
N LYS A 41 10.97 1.30 -37.72
CA LYS A 41 9.70 0.96 -37.05
C LYS A 41 8.89 -0.02 -37.89
N ASP A 42 8.72 0.26 -39.18
CA ASP A 42 7.97 -0.61 -40.08
C ASP A 42 8.60 -2.02 -40.16
N GLY A 43 9.94 -2.11 -40.18
CA GLY A 43 10.67 -3.37 -40.13
C GLY A 43 10.50 -4.11 -38.79
N LEU A 44 10.50 -3.39 -37.67
CA LEU A 44 10.27 -3.95 -36.33
C LEU A 44 8.84 -4.49 -36.17
N ASP A 45 7.87 -3.82 -36.78
CA ASP A 45 6.46 -4.24 -36.80
C ASP A 45 6.20 -5.41 -37.77
N GLY A 46 7.22 -5.79 -38.55
CA GLY A 46 7.13 -6.84 -39.55
C GLY A 46 6.37 -6.44 -40.81
N ALA A 47 6.19 -5.14 -41.08
CA ALA A 47 5.58 -4.66 -42.31
C ALA A 47 6.48 -4.96 -43.53
N PRO A 48 5.93 -5.07 -44.75
CA PRO A 48 6.73 -5.25 -45.95
C PRO A 48 7.56 -3.99 -46.24
N PRO A 49 8.72 -4.09 -46.91
CA PRO A 49 9.60 -2.97 -47.23
C PRO A 49 9.04 -2.13 -48.40
N ASN A 50 7.86 -1.54 -48.23
CA ASN A 50 7.18 -0.77 -49.27
C ASN A 50 7.38 0.74 -49.08
N PHE A 51 8.52 1.26 -49.54
CA PHE A 51 8.80 2.69 -49.47
C PHE A 51 7.76 3.53 -50.23
N ALA A 52 7.32 3.08 -51.41
CA ALA A 52 6.38 3.84 -52.24
C ALA A 52 5.04 4.07 -51.52
N GLU A 53 4.44 2.99 -51.00
CA GLU A 53 3.19 3.09 -50.23
C GLU A 53 3.35 3.92 -48.95
N ARG A 54 4.49 3.78 -48.27
CA ARG A 54 4.78 4.58 -47.08
C ARG A 54 4.97 6.05 -47.38
N LYS A 55 5.61 6.37 -48.51
CA LYS A 55 5.79 7.71 -49.04
C LYS A 55 4.46 8.34 -49.39
N ASP A 56 3.62 7.64 -50.15
CA ASP A 56 2.29 8.12 -50.53
C ASP A 56 1.43 8.40 -49.28
N PHE A 57 1.43 7.48 -48.30
CA PHE A 57 0.75 7.70 -47.03
C PHE A 57 1.26 8.96 -46.30
N CYS A 58 2.57 9.20 -46.28
CA CYS A 58 3.14 10.38 -45.64
C CYS A 58 2.85 11.67 -46.41
N ASP A 59 2.83 11.63 -47.74
CA ASP A 59 2.48 12.79 -48.57
C ASP A 59 1.02 13.21 -48.36
N ASP A 60 0.12 12.26 -48.08
CA ASP A 60 -1.30 12.50 -47.79
C ASP A 60 -1.55 13.08 -46.38
N HIS A 61 -0.60 12.94 -45.45
CA HIS A 61 -0.82 13.21 -44.01
C HIS A 61 0.21 14.11 -43.33
N ALA A 62 1.32 14.47 -44.01
CA ALA A 62 2.29 15.44 -43.52
C ALA A 62 1.96 16.85 -44.05
N ASP A 63 2.26 17.89 -43.27
CA ASP A 63 2.10 19.27 -43.72
C ASP A 63 2.93 19.51 -44.99
N SER A 64 2.34 20.20 -45.97
CA SER A 64 2.64 20.24 -47.40
C SER A 64 4.02 20.79 -47.85
N GLY A 65 5.04 20.75 -47.00
CA GLY A 65 6.38 21.32 -47.27
C GLY A 65 7.56 20.36 -47.20
N LYS A 66 7.41 19.10 -46.77
CA LYS A 66 8.53 18.14 -46.61
C LYS A 66 8.42 16.96 -47.59
N SER A 67 8.69 17.20 -48.87
CA SER A 67 8.83 16.11 -49.84
C SER A 67 10.02 15.21 -49.47
N ALA A 68 9.87 13.89 -49.63
CA ALA A 68 10.96 12.94 -49.42
C ALA A 68 12.21 13.32 -50.25
N ALA A 69 13.37 13.42 -49.60
CA ALA A 69 14.64 13.66 -50.28
C ALA A 69 14.98 12.53 -51.27
N ALA A 70 15.86 12.79 -52.25
CA ALA A 70 16.21 11.81 -53.28
C ALA A 70 16.78 10.48 -52.72
N ASP A 71 17.38 10.51 -51.53
CA ASP A 71 17.94 9.34 -50.84
C ASP A 71 17.00 8.74 -49.77
N ALA A 72 15.78 9.26 -49.62
CA ALA A 72 14.82 8.81 -48.62
C ALA A 72 14.48 7.32 -48.74
N GLY A 73 14.36 6.80 -49.97
CA GLY A 73 14.12 5.39 -50.22
C GLY A 73 15.26 4.50 -49.72
N ALA A 74 16.51 4.91 -49.93
CA ALA A 74 17.68 4.18 -49.44
C ALA A 74 17.75 4.20 -47.90
N ARG A 75 17.49 5.36 -47.28
CA ARG A 75 17.43 5.50 -45.82
C ARG A 75 16.32 4.65 -45.21
N TYR A 76 15.14 4.65 -45.83
CA TYR A 76 14.01 3.80 -45.43
C TYR A 76 14.38 2.32 -45.47
N THR A 77 14.90 1.84 -46.59
CA THR A 77 15.28 0.42 -46.74
C THR A 77 16.34 0.01 -45.72
N ALA A 78 17.39 0.81 -45.51
CA ALA A 78 18.42 0.54 -44.51
C ALA A 78 17.85 0.52 -43.08
N GLY A 79 16.95 1.45 -42.77
CA GLY A 79 16.21 1.44 -41.49
C GLY A 79 15.37 0.18 -41.34
N TRP A 80 14.62 -0.18 -42.38
CA TRP A 80 13.74 -1.33 -42.41
C TRP A 80 14.49 -2.65 -42.21
N GLU A 81 15.63 -2.83 -42.87
CA GLU A 81 16.48 -4.01 -42.68
C GLU A 81 16.93 -4.14 -41.22
N LEU A 82 17.35 -3.03 -40.59
CA LEU A 82 17.70 -3.02 -39.17
C LEU A 82 16.50 -3.40 -38.28
N GLY A 83 15.32 -2.86 -38.56
CA GLY A 83 14.09 -3.18 -37.82
C GLY A 83 13.69 -4.65 -37.95
N ASN A 84 13.74 -5.19 -39.17
CA ASN A 84 13.43 -6.59 -39.45
C ASN A 84 14.43 -7.52 -38.75
N THR A 85 15.73 -7.19 -38.77
CA THR A 85 16.74 -7.90 -37.98
C THR A 85 16.41 -7.87 -36.49
N GLN A 86 16.04 -6.72 -35.93
CA GLN A 86 15.67 -6.60 -34.51
C GLN A 86 14.45 -7.45 -34.15
N MET A 87 13.40 -7.43 -34.99
CA MET A 87 12.19 -8.24 -34.79
C MET A 87 12.51 -9.73 -34.78
N TRP A 88 13.19 -10.24 -35.82
CA TRP A 88 13.56 -11.65 -35.90
C TRP A 88 14.53 -12.08 -34.79
N THR A 89 15.49 -11.23 -34.44
CA THR A 89 16.34 -11.43 -33.24
C THR A 89 15.50 -11.57 -31.98
N ALA A 90 14.51 -10.70 -31.74
CA ALA A 90 13.69 -10.75 -30.54
C ALA A 90 12.86 -12.05 -30.48
N VAL A 91 12.30 -12.48 -31.61
CA VAL A 91 11.61 -13.79 -31.71
C VAL A 91 12.57 -14.93 -31.36
N GLY A 92 13.77 -14.93 -31.95
CA GLY A 92 14.80 -15.91 -31.64
C GLY A 92 15.16 -15.95 -30.16
N VAL A 93 15.46 -14.78 -29.56
CA VAL A 93 15.79 -14.66 -28.12
C VAL A 93 14.68 -15.23 -27.26
N ALA A 94 13.42 -14.91 -27.55
CA ALA A 94 12.28 -15.41 -26.78
C ALA A 94 12.14 -16.94 -26.84
N ASP A 95 12.36 -17.53 -28.02
CA ASP A 95 12.30 -18.99 -28.18
C ASP A 95 13.48 -19.68 -27.50
N GLY A 96 14.70 -19.15 -27.66
CA GLY A 96 15.90 -19.67 -27.01
C GLY A 96 15.83 -19.58 -25.49
N ALA A 97 15.37 -18.46 -24.93
CA ALA A 97 15.28 -18.23 -23.49
C ALA A 97 14.27 -19.15 -22.78
N ARG A 98 13.33 -19.74 -23.53
CA ARG A 98 12.40 -20.75 -23.02
C ARG A 98 12.94 -22.17 -23.09
N GLY A 99 14.14 -22.37 -23.64
CA GLY A 99 14.70 -23.70 -23.89
C GLY A 99 13.88 -24.45 -24.93
N MET A 100 13.54 -23.82 -26.05
CA MET A 100 12.89 -24.50 -27.18
C MET A 100 13.92 -24.78 -28.28
N ALA A 101 13.79 -25.92 -28.96
CA ALA A 101 14.48 -26.16 -30.23
C ALA A 101 14.14 -25.05 -31.24
N GLN A 102 15.04 -24.75 -32.19
CA GLN A 102 14.84 -23.69 -33.18
C GLN A 102 13.50 -23.85 -33.93
N GLN A 103 12.64 -22.82 -33.87
CA GLN A 103 11.29 -22.80 -34.45
C GLN A 103 11.18 -21.92 -35.70
N PHE A 104 12.29 -21.56 -36.35
CA PHE A 104 12.27 -20.57 -37.44
C PHE A 104 11.21 -20.86 -38.51
N ALA A 105 11.16 -22.10 -39.03
CA ALA A 105 10.19 -22.49 -40.04
C ALA A 105 8.73 -22.34 -39.57
N ALA A 106 8.44 -22.71 -38.31
CA ALA A 106 7.12 -22.56 -37.72
C ALA A 106 6.75 -21.08 -37.49
N ARG A 107 7.72 -20.27 -37.05
CA ARG A 107 7.56 -18.81 -36.87
C ARG A 107 7.32 -18.10 -38.20
N ALA A 108 8.10 -18.44 -39.22
CA ALA A 108 7.98 -17.88 -40.58
C ALA A 108 6.67 -18.31 -41.28
N ALA A 109 6.14 -19.50 -40.97
CA ALA A 109 4.85 -19.95 -41.47
C ALA A 109 3.65 -19.42 -40.64
N GLY A 110 3.91 -18.72 -39.54
CA GLY A 110 2.91 -18.19 -38.62
C GLY A 110 1.89 -17.29 -39.32
N GLU A 111 0.64 -17.31 -38.83
CA GLU A 111 -0.44 -16.52 -39.43
C GLU A 111 -0.15 -15.02 -39.43
N GLU A 112 0.42 -14.48 -38.35
CA GLU A 112 0.78 -13.06 -38.25
C GLU A 112 1.82 -12.65 -39.30
N VAL A 113 2.87 -13.45 -39.48
CA VAL A 113 3.92 -13.24 -40.50
C VAL A 113 3.33 -13.31 -41.91
N ARG A 114 2.44 -14.28 -42.17
CA ARG A 114 1.76 -14.42 -43.47
C ARG A 114 0.82 -13.26 -43.77
N GLN A 115 -0.01 -12.86 -42.82
CA GLN A 115 -0.96 -11.75 -42.98
C GLN A 115 -0.22 -10.42 -43.20
N ARG A 116 0.87 -10.18 -42.48
CA ARG A 116 1.70 -8.97 -42.63
C ARG A 116 2.67 -9.03 -43.82
N LYS A 117 2.79 -10.19 -44.48
CA LYS A 117 3.79 -10.43 -45.53
C LYS A 117 5.21 -10.09 -45.06
N THR A 118 5.51 -10.39 -43.79
CA THR A 118 6.81 -10.07 -43.18
C THR A 118 7.91 -10.87 -43.88
N PRO A 119 8.95 -10.24 -44.44
CA PRO A 119 10.06 -10.97 -45.02
C PRO A 119 10.82 -11.75 -43.94
N PRO A 120 11.12 -13.04 -44.20
CA PRO A 120 11.82 -13.90 -43.26
C PRO A 120 13.30 -13.54 -43.15
N ASN A 121 13.85 -13.59 -41.93
CA ASN A 121 15.27 -13.35 -41.67
C ASN A 121 15.84 -14.41 -40.73
N GLN A 122 16.24 -15.54 -41.32
CA GLN A 122 16.70 -16.72 -40.56
C GLN A 122 17.95 -16.41 -39.74
N ARG A 123 18.93 -15.70 -40.33
CA ARG A 123 20.17 -15.37 -39.62
C ARG A 123 19.90 -14.54 -38.37
N ALA A 124 19.08 -13.50 -38.47
CA ALA A 124 18.74 -12.67 -37.33
C ALA A 124 17.99 -13.47 -36.24
N TYR A 125 17.11 -14.38 -36.64
CA TYR A 125 16.45 -15.31 -35.73
C TYR A 125 17.46 -16.25 -35.05
N ASP A 126 18.36 -16.89 -35.79
CA ASP A 126 19.35 -17.83 -35.26
C ASP A 126 20.31 -17.14 -34.27
N ASP A 127 20.79 -15.94 -34.61
CA ASP A 127 21.63 -15.10 -33.73
C ASP A 127 20.88 -14.68 -32.45
N GLY A 128 19.58 -14.42 -32.56
CA GLY A 128 18.71 -14.18 -31.40
C GLY A 128 18.54 -15.43 -30.55
N TRP A 129 18.27 -16.57 -31.19
CA TRP A 129 18.03 -17.85 -30.54
C TRP A 129 19.26 -18.32 -29.76
N LEU A 130 20.46 -18.19 -30.31
CA LEU A 130 21.69 -18.51 -29.60
C LEU A 130 21.85 -17.67 -28.32
N ARG A 131 21.54 -16.38 -28.37
CA ARG A 131 21.55 -15.50 -27.18
C ARG A 131 20.52 -15.92 -26.13
N GLY A 132 19.30 -16.23 -26.55
CA GLY A 132 18.27 -16.74 -25.64
C GLY A 132 18.64 -18.09 -25.02
N ASN A 133 19.16 -19.01 -25.83
CA ASN A 133 19.57 -20.34 -25.39
C ASN A 133 20.73 -20.26 -24.36
N ALA A 134 21.69 -19.36 -24.57
CA ALA A 134 22.72 -19.06 -23.58
C ALA A 134 22.09 -18.60 -22.25
N GLN A 135 21.14 -17.64 -22.27
CA GLN A 135 20.45 -17.19 -21.05
C GLN A 135 19.70 -18.33 -20.34
N TYR A 136 19.08 -19.24 -21.09
CA TYR A 136 18.39 -20.40 -20.55
C TYR A 136 19.35 -21.32 -19.78
N TRP A 137 20.47 -21.70 -20.41
CA TRP A 137 21.47 -22.58 -19.80
C TRP A 137 22.24 -21.91 -18.66
N GLU A 138 22.55 -20.62 -18.77
CA GLU A 138 23.10 -19.83 -17.66
C GLU A 138 22.13 -19.84 -16.46
N GLY A 139 20.83 -19.69 -16.71
CA GLY A 139 19.82 -19.78 -15.66
C GLY A 139 19.74 -21.17 -15.00
N ILE A 140 19.86 -22.25 -15.76
CA ILE A 140 19.94 -23.62 -15.21
C ILE A 140 21.21 -23.79 -14.37
N GLY A 141 22.37 -23.48 -14.96
CA GLY A 141 23.66 -23.57 -14.28
C GLY A 141 23.65 -22.80 -12.96
N LYS A 142 23.13 -21.56 -12.97
CA LYS A 142 22.98 -20.76 -11.76
C LYS A 142 22.14 -21.43 -10.68
N ARG A 143 21.00 -22.04 -11.04
CA ARG A 143 20.17 -22.77 -10.06
C ARG A 143 20.91 -23.97 -9.48
N ASP A 144 21.60 -24.74 -10.32
CA ASP A 144 22.37 -25.89 -9.86
C ASP A 144 23.54 -25.47 -8.96
N GLY A 145 24.23 -24.38 -9.30
CA GLY A 145 25.28 -23.79 -8.48
C GLY A 145 24.77 -23.31 -7.11
N VAL A 146 23.64 -22.58 -7.08
CA VAL A 146 23.00 -22.14 -5.82
C VAL A 146 22.58 -23.33 -4.96
N ALA A 147 22.12 -24.42 -5.58
CA ALA A 147 21.74 -25.64 -4.89
C ALA A 147 22.94 -26.45 -4.37
N GLY A 148 24.18 -26.01 -4.61
CA GLY A 148 25.39 -26.72 -4.21
C GLY A 148 25.57 -28.05 -4.94
N ARG A 149 25.14 -28.15 -6.21
CA ARG A 149 25.36 -29.35 -7.04
C ARG A 149 26.75 -29.32 -7.69
N PRO A 150 27.40 -30.47 -7.89
CA PRO A 150 28.68 -30.53 -8.58
C PRO A 150 28.55 -30.10 -10.04
N LEU A 151 29.60 -29.50 -10.61
CA LEU A 151 29.63 -29.06 -12.01
C LEU A 151 29.44 -30.24 -12.98
N THR A 152 29.85 -31.45 -12.59
CA THR A 152 29.63 -32.68 -13.37
C THR A 152 28.14 -33.02 -13.55
N GLY A 153 27.24 -32.42 -12.76
CA GLY A 153 25.79 -32.52 -12.97
C GLY A 153 25.32 -31.98 -14.33
N LYS A 154 26.15 -31.19 -15.03
CA LYS A 154 25.86 -30.68 -16.36
C LYS A 154 25.68 -31.76 -17.43
N ASP A 155 26.24 -32.96 -17.23
CA ASP A 155 26.12 -34.06 -18.19
C ASP A 155 24.68 -34.60 -18.29
N ALA A 156 23.94 -34.56 -17.19
CA ALA A 156 22.51 -34.88 -17.19
C ALA A 156 21.71 -33.81 -17.97
N SER A 157 22.05 -32.53 -17.78
CA SER A 157 21.46 -31.41 -18.52
C SER A 157 21.76 -31.51 -20.03
N ARG A 158 22.99 -31.87 -20.39
CA ARG A 158 23.40 -32.11 -21.79
C ARG A 158 22.59 -33.25 -22.40
N SER A 159 22.49 -34.37 -21.70
CA SER A 159 21.74 -35.55 -22.16
C SER A 159 20.25 -35.24 -22.34
N GLN A 160 19.65 -34.42 -21.47
CA GLN A 160 18.27 -33.96 -21.59
C GLN A 160 18.09 -33.01 -22.78
N ALA A 161 19.06 -32.12 -23.03
CA ALA A 161 19.06 -31.22 -24.18
C ALA A 161 19.06 -32.03 -25.49
N ASP A 162 19.90 -33.06 -25.58
CA ASP A 162 19.98 -33.96 -26.74
C ASP A 162 18.65 -34.69 -26.99
N GLN A 163 17.97 -35.16 -25.94
CA GLN A 163 16.66 -35.83 -26.05
C GLN A 163 15.54 -34.90 -26.51
N THR A 164 15.63 -33.61 -26.20
CA THR A 164 14.61 -32.60 -26.51
C THR A 164 14.93 -31.78 -27.76
N GLY A 165 16.09 -32.04 -28.39
CA GLY A 165 16.54 -31.32 -29.58
C GLY A 165 16.96 -29.88 -29.31
N ILE A 166 17.25 -29.52 -28.06
CA ILE A 166 17.75 -28.20 -27.66
C ILE A 166 19.27 -28.25 -27.71
N ARG A 167 19.92 -27.24 -28.30
CA ARG A 167 21.39 -27.14 -28.24
C ARG A 167 21.84 -26.82 -26.82
N PHE A 168 22.64 -27.70 -26.22
CA PHE A 168 23.30 -27.40 -24.95
C PHE A 168 24.36 -26.30 -25.13
N ASP A 169 24.33 -25.27 -24.27
CA ASP A 169 25.36 -24.24 -24.22
C ASP A 169 26.23 -24.42 -22.97
N ASP A 170 27.39 -25.05 -23.18
CA ASP A 170 28.34 -25.44 -22.13
C ASP A 170 28.91 -24.22 -21.40
N ALA A 171 29.33 -23.20 -22.16
CA ALA A 171 29.95 -22.00 -21.59
C ALA A 171 28.93 -21.18 -20.79
N ALA A 172 27.70 -21.06 -21.28
CA ALA A 172 26.65 -20.36 -20.55
C ALA A 172 26.26 -21.11 -19.27
N TYR A 173 26.11 -22.44 -19.33
CA TYR A 173 25.86 -23.26 -18.14
C TYR A 173 26.97 -23.08 -17.10
N ASP A 174 28.24 -23.21 -17.50
CA ASP A 174 29.39 -23.10 -16.61
C ASP A 174 29.49 -21.71 -15.96
N SER A 175 29.26 -20.64 -16.73
CA SER A 175 29.20 -19.27 -16.22
C SER A 175 28.11 -19.11 -15.16
N GLY A 176 26.90 -19.58 -15.48
CA GLY A 176 25.77 -19.58 -14.55
C GLY A 176 26.10 -20.34 -13.28
N TRP A 177 26.64 -21.55 -13.41
CA TRP A 177 27.02 -22.40 -12.29
C TRP A 177 28.07 -21.76 -11.40
N GLN A 178 29.10 -21.12 -11.95
CA GLN A 178 30.10 -20.41 -11.16
C GLN A 178 29.48 -19.27 -10.35
N ALA A 179 28.57 -18.50 -10.96
CA ALA A 179 27.84 -17.44 -10.27
C ALA A 179 26.93 -18.01 -9.16
N GLY A 180 26.24 -19.11 -9.43
CA GLY A 180 25.40 -19.79 -8.45
C GLY A 180 26.20 -20.40 -7.29
N ASN A 181 27.32 -21.05 -7.58
CA ASN A 181 28.19 -21.65 -6.57
C ASN A 181 28.82 -20.59 -5.66
N ARG A 182 29.19 -19.42 -6.22
CA ARG A 182 29.58 -18.26 -5.42
C ARG A 182 28.47 -17.86 -4.43
N GLN A 183 27.23 -17.76 -4.92
CA GLN A 183 26.07 -17.43 -4.07
C GLN A 183 25.85 -18.50 -2.98
N PHE A 184 25.94 -19.78 -3.30
CA PHE A 184 25.82 -20.88 -2.33
C PHE A 184 26.81 -20.70 -1.15
N TRP A 185 28.08 -20.43 -1.43
CA TRP A 185 29.09 -20.23 -0.40
C TRP A 185 28.90 -18.92 0.38
N GLN A 186 28.45 -17.86 -0.28
CA GLN A 186 28.08 -16.60 0.37
C GLN A 186 26.93 -16.81 1.37
N ASP A 187 25.85 -17.49 0.95
CA ASP A 187 24.69 -17.77 1.79
C ASP A 187 25.04 -18.72 2.94
N ALA A 188 25.89 -19.72 2.70
CA ALA A 188 26.39 -20.60 3.74
C ALA A 188 27.20 -19.83 4.80
N GLY A 189 28.09 -18.93 4.39
CA GLY A 189 28.90 -18.12 5.31
C GLY A 189 28.04 -17.16 6.14
N ALA A 190 27.10 -16.47 5.49
CA ALA A 190 26.16 -15.58 6.17
C ALA A 190 25.26 -16.36 7.15
N SER A 191 24.70 -17.49 6.73
CA SER A 191 23.84 -18.33 7.56
C SER A 191 24.59 -18.86 8.79
N ASP A 192 25.78 -19.44 8.60
CA ASP A 192 26.59 -19.96 9.70
C ASP A 192 26.91 -18.83 10.72
N ALA A 193 27.33 -17.65 10.24
CA ALA A 193 27.59 -16.50 11.10
C ALA A 193 26.34 -16.01 11.85
N SER A 194 25.19 -15.90 11.18
CA SER A 194 23.92 -15.47 11.77
C SER A 194 23.42 -16.42 12.86
N ASN A 195 23.84 -17.68 12.83
CA ASN A 195 23.52 -18.71 13.81
C ASN A 195 24.60 -18.86 14.90
N GLY A 196 25.66 -18.05 14.87
CA GLY A 196 26.77 -18.13 15.82
C GLY A 196 27.63 -19.38 15.65
N VAL A 197 27.68 -19.95 14.44
CA VAL A 197 28.55 -21.08 14.08
C VAL A 197 29.96 -20.53 13.79
N PRO A 198 31.02 -21.10 14.40
CA PRO A 198 32.39 -20.64 14.21
C PRO A 198 32.90 -20.94 12.78
N ASP A 199 33.80 -20.09 12.26
CA ASP A 199 34.46 -20.29 10.96
C ASP A 199 35.19 -21.64 10.84
N SER A 200 35.55 -22.28 11.96
CA SER A 200 36.12 -23.63 11.94
C SER A 200 35.21 -24.68 11.29
N ALA A 201 33.88 -24.46 11.30
CA ALA A 201 32.91 -25.33 10.62
C ALA A 201 33.09 -25.35 9.09
N LEU A 202 33.74 -24.32 8.51
CA LEU A 202 34.09 -24.30 7.09
C LEU A 202 34.91 -25.53 6.69
N ARG A 203 35.78 -26.05 7.57
CA ARG A 203 36.63 -27.20 7.25
C ARG A 203 35.81 -28.45 6.91
N GLU A 204 34.81 -28.75 7.75
CA GLU A 204 33.92 -29.90 7.57
C GLU A 204 33.02 -29.71 6.35
N ARG A 205 32.45 -28.50 6.19
CA ARG A 205 31.62 -28.13 5.04
C ARG A 205 32.41 -28.25 3.72
N ALA A 206 33.64 -27.74 3.68
CA ALA A 206 34.52 -27.81 2.52
C ALA A 206 34.92 -29.26 2.21
N ALA A 207 35.18 -30.08 3.23
CA ALA A 207 35.46 -31.51 3.03
C ALA A 207 34.25 -32.25 2.42
N SER A 208 33.05 -32.01 2.96
CA SER A 208 31.80 -32.57 2.44
C SER A 208 31.53 -32.12 1.00
N ALA A 209 31.68 -30.83 0.71
CA ALA A 209 31.53 -30.27 -0.63
C ALA A 209 32.52 -30.89 -1.64
N ARG A 210 33.80 -31.01 -1.28
CA ARG A 210 34.81 -31.67 -2.11
C ARG A 210 34.46 -33.13 -2.38
N SER A 211 33.99 -33.85 -1.36
CA SER A 211 33.56 -35.25 -1.51
C SER A 211 32.35 -35.41 -2.44
N ALA A 212 31.49 -34.39 -2.50
CA ALA A 212 30.34 -34.33 -3.39
C ALA A 212 30.68 -33.75 -4.78
N GLY A 213 31.94 -33.39 -5.04
CA GLY A 213 32.39 -32.81 -6.32
C GLY A 213 32.04 -31.33 -6.52
N VAL A 214 31.67 -30.62 -5.46
CA VAL A 214 31.32 -29.19 -5.47
C VAL A 214 32.59 -28.36 -5.31
N GLN A 215 32.77 -27.35 -6.15
CA GLN A 215 33.92 -26.43 -6.03
C GLN A 215 33.75 -25.55 -4.79
N VAL A 216 34.77 -25.55 -3.93
CA VAL A 216 34.77 -24.75 -2.70
C VAL A 216 35.20 -23.31 -2.99
N GLN A 217 34.45 -22.33 -2.48
CA GLN A 217 34.79 -20.89 -2.51
C GLN A 217 35.02 -20.38 -1.08
N GLU A 218 36.21 -20.66 -0.52
CA GLU A 218 36.51 -20.34 0.89
C GLU A 218 36.56 -18.83 1.16
N ASP A 219 37.07 -18.04 0.22
CA ASP A 219 37.16 -16.58 0.29
C ASP A 219 35.77 -15.94 0.33
N VAL A 220 34.86 -16.40 -0.52
CA VAL A 220 33.47 -15.92 -0.58
C VAL A 220 32.73 -16.24 0.70
N TYR A 221 32.87 -17.48 1.19
CA TYR A 221 32.30 -17.88 2.48
C TYR A 221 32.81 -17.00 3.62
N ARG A 222 34.13 -16.84 3.75
CA ARG A 222 34.73 -16.07 4.85
C ARG A 222 34.39 -14.59 4.77
N ALA A 223 34.28 -14.03 3.57
CA ALA A 223 33.86 -12.64 3.40
C ALA A 223 32.43 -12.44 3.92
N ALA A 224 31.50 -13.32 3.54
CA ALA A 224 30.12 -13.29 4.01
C ALA A 224 30.02 -13.52 5.53
N TRP A 225 30.74 -14.52 6.04
CA TRP A 225 30.79 -14.84 7.46
C TRP A 225 31.30 -13.68 8.31
N ASN A 226 32.41 -13.04 7.90
CA ASN A 226 32.98 -11.90 8.61
C ASN A 226 32.08 -10.67 8.60
N GLY A 227 31.29 -10.47 7.54
CA GLY A 227 30.28 -9.41 7.48
C GLY A 227 29.11 -9.68 8.43
N GLU A 228 28.58 -10.90 8.41
CA GLU A 228 27.33 -11.23 9.11
C GLU A 228 27.53 -11.54 10.61
N ILE A 229 28.72 -11.98 11.03
CA ILE A 229 28.99 -12.27 12.44
C ILE A 229 28.83 -11.03 13.33
N VAL A 230 29.05 -9.84 12.77
CA VAL A 230 28.81 -8.57 13.46
C VAL A 230 27.32 -8.40 13.77
N ASN A 231 26.45 -8.71 12.80
CA ASN A 231 25.00 -8.64 12.97
C ASN A 231 24.50 -9.67 13.98
N TYR A 232 25.08 -10.88 14.00
CA TYR A 232 24.80 -11.87 15.04
C TYR A 232 25.02 -11.28 16.44
N TRP A 233 26.16 -10.62 16.69
CA TRP A 233 26.44 -10.03 18.00
C TRP A 233 25.50 -8.86 18.34
N ARG A 234 25.13 -8.03 17.37
CA ARG A 234 24.12 -6.97 17.57
C ARG A 234 22.76 -7.55 17.94
N ASN A 235 22.29 -8.54 17.19
CA ASN A 235 21.00 -9.20 17.42
C ASN A 235 20.97 -9.94 18.76
N LEU A 236 22.08 -10.61 19.11
CA LEU A 236 22.23 -11.28 20.39
C LEU A 236 22.20 -10.28 21.54
N GLY A 237 22.93 -9.16 21.44
CA GLY A 237 22.93 -8.09 22.44
C GLY A 237 21.54 -7.49 22.66
N ALA A 238 20.84 -7.16 21.57
CA ALA A 238 19.47 -6.64 21.64
C ALA A 238 18.48 -7.66 22.23
N ARG A 239 18.62 -8.96 21.93
CA ARG A 239 17.78 -9.99 22.54
C ARG A 239 18.08 -10.12 24.04
N ASP A 240 19.34 -10.27 24.39
CA ASP A 240 19.79 -10.54 25.75
C ASP A 240 19.47 -9.39 26.73
N ALA A 241 19.41 -8.15 26.25
CA ALA A 241 19.00 -6.96 27.01
C ALA A 241 17.65 -7.11 27.71
N VAL A 242 16.74 -7.89 27.15
CA VAL A 242 15.38 -8.09 27.69
C VAL A 242 15.09 -9.55 28.02
N THR A 243 16.12 -10.40 28.10
CA THR A 243 16.00 -11.81 28.50
C THR A 243 16.99 -12.20 29.62
N GLY A 244 17.64 -11.23 30.25
CA GLY A 244 18.43 -11.43 31.47
C GLY A 244 19.85 -11.98 31.26
N SER A 245 20.38 -11.95 30.04
CA SER A 245 21.76 -12.39 29.75
C SER A 245 22.69 -11.20 29.59
N GLU A 246 23.95 -11.38 29.99
CA GLU A 246 25.00 -10.37 29.89
C GLU A 246 26.19 -10.86 29.07
N PHE A 247 26.99 -9.91 28.59
CA PHE A 247 28.14 -10.21 27.74
C PHE A 247 29.13 -11.19 28.40
N GLY A 248 29.32 -11.12 29.72
CA GLY A 248 30.26 -11.99 30.43
C GLY A 248 29.98 -13.48 30.22
N VAL A 249 28.71 -13.88 30.20
CA VAL A 249 28.29 -15.26 29.93
C VAL A 249 28.50 -15.59 28.45
N ARG A 250 27.96 -14.76 27.54
CA ARG A 250 28.04 -14.98 26.08
C ARG A 250 29.47 -15.02 25.56
N GLY A 251 30.33 -14.14 26.07
CA GLY A 251 31.74 -14.09 25.69
C GLY A 251 32.50 -15.36 26.09
N ARG A 252 32.16 -15.97 27.23
CA ARG A 252 32.73 -17.28 27.62
C ARG A 252 32.24 -18.41 26.72
N GLU A 253 30.93 -18.48 26.48
CA GLU A 253 30.32 -19.46 25.57
C GLU A 253 30.91 -19.38 24.15
N ALA A 254 31.06 -18.17 23.63
CA ALA A 254 31.64 -17.91 22.31
C ALA A 254 33.11 -18.37 22.24
N ARG A 255 33.92 -18.02 23.24
CA ARG A 255 35.34 -18.46 23.31
C ARG A 255 35.47 -19.97 23.40
N GLN A 256 34.62 -20.64 24.18
CA GLN A 256 34.58 -22.11 24.28
C GLN A 256 34.26 -22.77 22.93
N LYS A 257 33.42 -22.13 22.11
CA LYS A 257 33.07 -22.60 20.76
C LYS A 257 34.05 -22.14 19.67
N GLY A 258 35.07 -21.35 20.00
CA GLY A 258 35.99 -20.76 19.02
C GLY A 258 35.35 -19.68 18.13
N LEU A 259 34.24 -19.08 18.57
CA LEU A 259 33.54 -18.02 17.86
C LEU A 259 34.25 -16.66 18.06
N LYS A 260 34.44 -15.91 16.97
CA LYS A 260 34.98 -14.55 17.03
C LYS A 260 34.03 -13.64 17.81
N VAL A 261 34.58 -12.90 18.78
CA VAL A 261 33.80 -12.07 19.71
C VAL A 261 33.82 -10.61 19.27
N PHE A 262 32.64 -10.00 19.17
CA PHE A 262 32.46 -8.57 18.89
C PHE A 262 31.76 -7.87 20.06
N GLU A 263 32.52 -7.62 21.12
CA GLU A 263 32.01 -7.06 22.37
C GLU A 263 31.38 -5.67 22.21
N ALA A 264 32.02 -4.77 21.47
CA ALA A 264 31.53 -3.42 21.27
C ALA A 264 30.14 -3.40 20.61
N GLU A 265 29.96 -4.24 19.58
CA GLU A 265 28.72 -4.35 18.81
C GLU A 265 27.58 -4.96 19.64
N TYR A 266 27.91 -5.98 20.45
CA TYR A 266 26.98 -6.54 21.41
C TYR A 266 26.54 -5.51 22.45
N ARG A 267 27.51 -4.84 23.11
CA ARG A 267 27.23 -3.87 24.19
C ARG A 267 26.42 -2.69 23.67
N GLN A 268 26.78 -2.14 22.51
CA GLN A 268 26.04 -1.04 21.91
C GLN A 268 24.58 -1.42 21.63
N ALA A 269 24.33 -2.60 21.03
CA ALA A 269 22.97 -3.06 20.75
C ALA A 269 22.18 -3.37 22.04
N TRP A 270 22.86 -3.92 23.05
CA TRP A 270 22.30 -4.20 24.37
C TRP A 270 21.88 -2.92 25.10
N GLU A 271 22.76 -1.92 25.18
CA GLU A 271 22.48 -0.61 25.81
C GLU A 271 21.38 0.16 25.08
N LYS A 272 21.41 0.13 23.74
CA LYS A 272 20.36 0.74 22.92
C LYS A 272 19.00 0.12 23.22
N ARG A 273 18.90 -1.22 23.26
CA ARG A 273 17.64 -1.90 23.55
C ARG A 273 17.12 -1.60 24.95
N LEU A 274 18.01 -1.54 25.95
CA LEU A 274 17.63 -1.16 27.31
C LEU A 274 17.12 0.28 27.38
N THR A 275 17.76 1.20 26.67
CA THR A 275 17.29 2.59 26.53
C THR A 275 15.85 2.63 26.01
N GLU A 276 15.58 1.92 24.91
CA GLU A 276 14.23 1.82 24.33
C GLU A 276 13.22 1.19 25.31
N HIS A 277 13.62 0.16 26.05
CA HIS A 277 12.77 -0.48 27.05
C HIS A 277 12.38 0.48 28.18
N TRP A 278 13.36 1.17 28.77
CA TRP A 278 13.09 2.11 29.88
C TRP A 278 12.29 3.33 29.43
N GLU A 279 12.50 3.80 28.20
CA GLU A 279 11.70 4.86 27.60
C GLU A 279 10.25 4.41 27.40
N GLN A 280 10.04 3.19 26.88
CA GLN A 280 8.72 2.60 26.71
C GLN A 280 8.01 2.42 28.06
N ALA A 281 8.69 1.87 29.06
CA ALA A 281 8.15 1.71 30.41
C ALA A 281 7.73 3.06 31.01
N GLY A 282 8.55 4.11 30.81
CA GLY A 282 8.21 5.47 31.22
C GLY A 282 6.95 5.99 30.54
N ARG A 283 6.81 5.80 29.22
CA ARG A 283 5.59 6.20 28.49
C ARG A 283 4.33 5.47 28.98
N GLU A 284 4.42 4.15 29.17
CA GLU A 284 3.30 3.30 29.59
C GLU A 284 2.81 3.62 31.01
N ASP A 285 3.69 4.15 31.85
CA ASP A 285 3.34 4.58 33.21
C ASP A 285 2.98 6.06 33.29
N GLY A 286 3.53 6.90 32.40
CA GLY A 286 3.27 8.34 32.40
C GLY A 286 1.80 8.68 32.18
N TYR A 287 1.07 7.84 31.45
CA TYR A 287 -0.33 8.06 31.16
C TYR A 287 -1.26 7.49 32.24
N GLY A 288 -1.55 8.30 33.26
CA GLY A 288 -2.58 8.02 34.26
C GLY A 288 -2.20 7.01 35.35
N LYS A 289 -0.93 6.62 35.45
CA LYS A 289 -0.41 5.77 36.54
C LYS A 289 0.59 6.55 37.40
N PRO A 290 0.83 6.13 38.67
CA PRO A 290 1.87 6.72 39.50
C PRO A 290 3.27 6.54 38.89
N PHE A 291 4.24 7.26 39.43
CA PHE A 291 5.64 7.11 39.07
C PHE A 291 6.20 5.81 39.71
N LEU A 292 6.55 4.82 38.88
CA LEU A 292 6.87 3.44 39.32
C LEU A 292 8.36 3.05 39.14
N LEU A 293 9.25 4.02 38.93
CA LEU A 293 10.66 3.75 38.59
C LEU A 293 11.34 2.80 39.59
N GLU A 294 11.25 3.09 40.89
CA GLU A 294 11.96 2.32 41.92
C GLU A 294 11.42 0.88 42.01
N GLU A 295 10.10 0.70 41.85
CA GLU A 295 9.49 -0.64 41.77
C GLU A 295 9.98 -1.41 40.54
N ARG A 296 10.05 -0.76 39.38
CA ARG A 296 10.56 -1.38 38.16
C ARG A 296 12.02 -1.75 38.27
N ILE A 297 12.86 -0.89 38.84
CA ILE A 297 14.28 -1.20 39.07
C ILE A 297 14.43 -2.39 40.04
N ALA A 298 13.62 -2.43 41.11
CA ALA A 298 13.62 -3.54 42.05
C ALA A 298 13.22 -4.88 41.39
N ASN A 299 12.29 -4.84 40.44
CA ASN A 299 11.79 -6.02 39.74
C ASN A 299 12.56 -6.37 38.44
N ALA A 300 13.43 -5.48 37.94
CA ALA A 300 14.07 -5.60 36.62
C ALA A 300 14.72 -6.97 36.40
N ARG A 301 15.48 -7.48 37.38
CA ARG A 301 16.13 -8.80 37.29
C ARG A 301 15.14 -9.96 37.16
N ARG A 302 14.02 -9.90 37.89
CA ARG A 302 12.95 -10.91 37.80
C ARG A 302 12.29 -10.88 36.43
N ASP A 303 12.17 -9.68 35.85
CA ASP A 303 11.54 -9.44 34.57
C ASP A 303 12.52 -9.61 33.39
N GLY A 304 13.77 -10.02 33.65
CA GLY A 304 14.79 -10.29 32.63
C GLY A 304 15.41 -9.04 32.00
N VAL A 305 15.33 -7.90 32.68
CA VAL A 305 15.83 -6.60 32.22
C VAL A 305 16.91 -6.06 33.16
N PHE A 306 17.77 -5.18 32.66
CA PHE A 306 18.81 -4.52 33.45
C PHE A 306 18.59 -3.01 33.54
N ALA A 307 18.91 -2.43 34.69
CA ALA A 307 19.04 -0.98 34.83
C ALA A 307 20.41 -0.55 34.31
N ILE A 308 20.43 0.54 33.53
CA ILE A 308 21.62 1.22 33.00
C ILE A 308 21.81 2.56 33.73
N PRO A 309 23.00 3.19 33.67
CA PRO A 309 23.25 4.45 34.36
C PRO A 309 22.20 5.54 34.07
N ASP A 310 21.73 5.60 32.82
CA ASP A 310 20.75 6.60 32.38
C ASP A 310 19.28 6.20 32.59
N THR A 311 19.00 5.01 33.16
CA THR A 311 17.64 4.47 33.34
C THR A 311 16.72 5.49 34.00
N ARG A 312 17.18 6.16 35.07
CA ARG A 312 16.38 7.16 35.78
C ARG A 312 16.03 8.34 34.90
N ALA A 313 17.00 8.90 34.16
CA ALA A 313 16.78 10.05 33.30
C ALA A 313 15.84 9.72 32.12
N ILE A 314 16.07 8.57 31.48
CA ILE A 314 15.26 8.10 30.34
C ILE A 314 13.81 7.87 30.75
N TYR A 315 13.58 7.09 31.82
CA TYR A 315 12.25 6.79 32.32
C TYR A 315 11.53 8.06 32.78
N THR A 316 12.19 8.92 33.56
CA THR A 316 11.58 10.14 34.11
C THR A 316 11.12 11.07 32.99
N ARG A 317 11.99 11.35 32.01
CA ARG A 317 11.63 12.19 30.86
C ARG A 317 10.45 11.63 30.07
N ALA A 318 10.42 10.31 29.83
CA ALA A 318 9.33 9.66 29.10
C ALA A 318 8.01 9.67 29.89
N TRP A 319 8.09 9.43 31.20
CA TRP A 319 6.95 9.49 32.11
C TRP A 319 6.37 10.91 32.20
N GLU A 320 7.22 11.92 32.41
CA GLU A 320 6.80 13.32 32.51
C GLU A 320 6.14 13.81 31.21
N ALA A 321 6.67 13.42 30.05
CA ALA A 321 6.10 13.78 28.76
C ALA A 321 4.67 13.23 28.58
N GLU A 322 4.42 11.96 28.95
CA GLU A 322 3.08 11.37 28.86
C GLU A 322 2.15 11.84 29.99
N ASN A 323 2.69 12.08 31.18
CA ASN A 323 1.93 12.65 32.30
C ASN A 323 1.47 14.07 31.98
N ALA A 324 2.30 14.88 31.33
CA ALA A 324 1.94 16.21 30.87
C ALA A 324 0.81 16.18 29.82
N ARG A 325 0.65 15.09 29.06
CA ARG A 325 -0.49 14.90 28.14
C ARG A 325 -1.74 14.42 28.85
N TYR A 326 -1.58 13.64 29.92
CA TYR A 326 -2.69 13.16 30.74
C TYR A 326 -3.29 14.28 31.61
N CYS A 327 -2.42 15.07 32.25
CA CYS A 327 -2.76 16.09 33.24
C CYS A 327 -3.10 17.44 32.62
N VAL A 328 -4.00 17.44 31.63
CA VAL A 328 -4.50 18.67 30.98
C VAL A 328 -6.01 18.83 31.16
N PRO A 329 -6.52 20.06 31.30
CA PRO A 329 -7.95 20.31 31.49
C PRO A 329 -8.84 19.70 30.40
N GLU A 330 -8.36 19.66 29.15
CA GLU A 330 -9.10 19.12 28.00
C GLU A 330 -9.32 17.61 28.14
N ASN A 331 -8.30 16.87 28.57
CA ASN A 331 -8.43 15.43 28.83
C ASN A 331 -9.38 15.19 30.01
N ALA A 332 -9.27 15.98 31.08
CA ALA A 332 -10.16 15.87 32.24
C ALA A 332 -11.63 16.13 31.84
N PHE A 333 -11.89 17.16 31.04
CA PHE A 333 -13.20 17.48 30.50
C PHE A 333 -13.77 16.34 29.65
N GLU A 334 -12.98 15.77 28.74
CA GLU A 334 -13.44 14.65 27.91
C GLU A 334 -13.70 13.38 28.73
N GLN A 335 -12.86 13.06 29.72
CA GLN A 335 -13.15 11.94 30.63
C GLN A 335 -14.45 12.18 31.42
N GLY A 336 -14.69 13.41 31.87
CA GLY A 336 -15.94 13.81 32.54
C GLY A 336 -17.15 13.65 31.63
N ARG A 337 -17.06 14.09 30.38
CA ARG A 337 -18.11 13.93 29.36
C ARG A 337 -18.46 12.47 29.09
N LEU A 338 -17.47 11.58 29.15
CA LEU A 338 -17.64 10.13 29.02
C LEU A 338 -18.02 9.44 30.35
N ASN A 339 -18.16 10.19 31.44
CA ASN A 339 -18.38 9.68 32.80
C ASN A 339 -17.34 8.63 33.24
N ARG A 340 -16.07 8.83 32.85
CA ARG A 340 -14.93 7.99 33.24
C ARG A 340 -14.14 8.66 34.36
N GLY A 341 -13.63 7.86 35.29
CA GLY A 341 -12.75 8.36 36.35
C GLY A 341 -11.41 8.86 35.80
N LEU A 342 -10.86 9.90 36.44
CA LEU A 342 -9.50 10.40 36.21
C LEU A 342 -8.69 10.27 37.50
N ALA A 343 -7.47 9.77 37.41
CA ALA A 343 -6.58 9.60 38.55
C ALA A 343 -5.88 10.93 38.88
N PHE A 344 -6.58 11.88 39.50
CA PHE A 344 -6.05 13.23 39.78
C PHE A 344 -4.76 13.23 40.63
N GLU A 345 -4.58 12.23 41.49
CA GLU A 345 -3.43 12.15 42.40
C GLU A 345 -2.10 11.96 41.66
N VAL A 346 -2.11 11.45 40.43
CA VAL A 346 -0.90 11.29 39.61
C VAL A 346 -0.43 12.60 38.98
N CYS A 347 -1.27 13.65 39.05
CA CYS A 347 -0.95 14.98 38.57
C CYS A 347 -0.35 15.85 39.67
N GLN A 348 0.42 16.87 39.25
CA GLN A 348 1.02 17.85 40.16
C GLN A 348 -0.07 18.52 41.02
N PRO A 349 0.15 18.72 42.34
CA PRO A 349 -0.85 19.26 43.25
C PRO A 349 -1.54 20.56 42.76
N PRO A 350 -0.83 21.55 42.19
CA PRO A 350 -1.47 22.80 41.71
C PRO A 350 -2.47 22.61 40.57
N LEU A 351 -2.39 21.50 39.81
CA LEU A 351 -3.30 21.23 38.69
C LEU A 351 -4.57 20.50 39.14
N ARG A 352 -4.57 19.84 40.31
CA ARG A 352 -5.63 18.90 40.70
C ARG A 352 -7.01 19.54 40.77
N ASP A 353 -7.11 20.72 41.37
CA ASP A 353 -8.40 21.44 41.51
C ASP A 353 -8.94 21.87 40.15
N ARG A 354 -8.07 22.38 39.27
CA ARG A 354 -8.45 22.77 37.91
C ARG A 354 -8.92 21.57 37.09
N LEU A 355 -8.21 20.44 37.17
CA LEU A 355 -8.60 19.20 36.49
C LEU A 355 -9.93 18.67 37.01
N ARG A 356 -10.14 18.72 38.33
CA ARG A 356 -11.41 18.31 38.94
C ARG A 356 -12.57 19.18 38.46
N SER A 357 -12.38 20.50 38.40
CA SER A 357 -13.38 21.42 37.85
C SER A 357 -13.67 21.13 36.37
N ALA A 358 -12.63 20.93 35.54
CA ALA A 358 -12.81 20.60 34.13
C ALA A 358 -13.57 19.28 33.93
N TRP A 359 -13.28 18.27 34.75
CA TRP A 359 -13.99 16.99 34.75
C TRP A 359 -15.48 17.15 35.10
N PHE A 360 -15.81 17.94 36.14
CA PHE A 360 -17.20 18.25 36.48
C PHE A 360 -17.90 19.04 35.37
N ASN A 361 -17.24 20.03 34.77
CA ASN A 361 -17.79 20.76 33.61
C ASN A 361 -18.09 19.82 32.44
N GLY A 362 -17.27 18.79 32.22
CA GLY A 362 -17.51 17.75 31.23
C GLY A 362 -18.77 16.93 31.52
N GLN A 363 -19.02 16.57 32.78
CA GLN A 363 -20.25 15.89 33.18
C GLN A 363 -21.49 16.78 32.98
N GLU A 364 -21.40 18.05 33.38
CA GLU A 364 -22.48 19.01 33.18
C GLU A 364 -22.76 19.20 31.68
N PHE A 365 -21.70 19.29 30.86
CA PHE A 365 -21.82 19.37 29.42
C PHE A 365 -22.53 18.15 28.84
N ALA A 366 -22.17 16.93 29.25
CA ALA A 366 -22.84 15.72 28.81
C ALA A 366 -24.34 15.72 29.18
N SER A 367 -24.68 16.23 30.38
CA SER A 367 -26.08 16.37 30.81
C SER A 367 -26.85 17.42 29.99
N ALA A 368 -26.19 18.50 29.58
CA ALA A 368 -26.76 19.55 28.74
C ALA A 368 -26.94 19.06 27.30
N GLU A 369 -25.97 18.31 26.77
CA GLU A 369 -26.05 17.68 25.45
C GLU A 369 -27.22 16.69 25.37
N LEU A 370 -27.45 15.90 26.41
CA LEU A 370 -28.60 14.99 26.46
C LEU A 370 -29.93 15.76 26.45
N ARG A 371 -30.05 16.84 27.23
CA ARG A 371 -31.24 17.70 27.24
C ARG A 371 -31.46 18.38 25.90
N GLN A 372 -30.39 18.85 25.25
CA GLN A 372 -30.46 19.43 23.91
C GLN A 372 -31.03 18.45 22.90
N ARG A 373 -30.57 17.20 22.90
CA ARG A 373 -31.10 16.17 22.00
C ARG A 373 -32.60 15.96 22.17
N GLN A 374 -33.09 16.00 23.41
CA GLN A 374 -34.52 15.90 23.69
C GLN A 374 -35.29 17.10 23.13
N VAL A 375 -34.84 18.33 23.40
CA VAL A 375 -35.53 19.54 22.94
C VAL A 375 -35.49 19.68 21.41
N VAL A 376 -34.41 19.26 20.75
CA VAL A 376 -34.35 19.19 19.28
C VAL A 376 -35.41 18.25 18.72
N GLU A 377 -35.67 17.12 19.39
CA GLU A 377 -36.75 16.22 18.97
C GLU A 377 -38.13 16.83 19.23
N ASP A 378 -38.31 17.52 20.35
CA ASP A 378 -39.55 18.23 20.66
C ASP A 378 -39.83 19.34 19.62
N VAL A 379 -38.81 20.09 19.21
CA VAL A 379 -38.87 21.09 18.12
C VAL A 379 -39.36 20.44 16.83
N ARG A 380 -38.77 19.31 16.40
CA ARG A 380 -39.21 18.60 15.20
C ARG A 380 -40.67 18.15 15.29
N GLN A 381 -41.11 17.69 16.45
CA GLN A 381 -42.50 17.31 16.66
C GLN A 381 -43.45 18.52 16.62
N LEU A 382 -43.05 19.66 17.18
CA LEU A 382 -43.81 20.90 17.12
C LEU A 382 -43.92 21.40 15.67
N GLU A 383 -42.82 21.41 14.92
CA GLU A 383 -42.79 21.78 13.50
C GLU A 383 -43.71 20.88 12.66
N ALA A 384 -43.67 19.56 12.87
CA ALA A 384 -44.55 18.62 12.17
C ALA A 384 -46.03 18.89 12.48
N ARG A 385 -46.38 19.10 13.76
CA ARG A 385 -47.75 19.43 14.19
C ARG A 385 -48.21 20.78 13.63
N LEU A 386 -47.34 21.78 13.58
CA LEU A 386 -47.62 23.08 12.96
C LEU A 386 -47.87 22.95 11.47
N TYR A 387 -47.05 22.17 10.78
CA TYR A 387 -47.18 21.93 9.36
C TYR A 387 -48.51 21.23 9.02
N GLU A 388 -48.84 20.14 9.74
CA GLU A 388 -50.11 19.42 9.58
C GLU A 388 -51.31 20.30 9.94
N GLY A 389 -51.22 21.04 11.04
CA GLY A 389 -52.26 21.95 11.49
C GLY A 389 -52.50 23.09 10.51
N ARG A 390 -51.45 23.70 9.95
CA ARG A 390 -51.56 24.73 8.89
C ARG A 390 -52.21 24.16 7.64
N ARG A 391 -51.80 22.97 7.18
CA ARG A 391 -52.49 22.29 6.05
C ARG A 391 -53.97 22.03 6.34
N ARG A 392 -54.33 21.67 7.58
CA ARG A 392 -55.73 21.45 7.99
C ARG A 392 -56.50 22.77 8.00
N LEU A 393 -55.89 23.85 8.50
CA LEU A 393 -56.48 25.17 8.47
C LEU A 393 -56.74 25.64 7.04
N ASP A 394 -55.78 25.47 6.13
CA ASP A 394 -55.94 25.81 4.71
C ASP A 394 -57.05 25.01 4.01
N ARG A 395 -57.26 23.75 4.42
CA ARG A 395 -58.41 22.96 3.95
C ARG A 395 -59.72 23.53 4.49
N LEU A 396 -59.77 23.80 5.79
CA LEU A 396 -60.97 24.32 6.45
C LEU A 396 -61.33 25.72 5.95
N ASP A 397 -60.36 26.59 5.71
CA ASP A 397 -60.54 27.91 5.10
C ASP A 397 -61.15 27.80 3.70
N ARG A 398 -60.70 26.84 2.88
CA ARG A 398 -61.30 26.54 1.57
C ARG A 398 -62.71 26.01 1.71
N ASP A 399 -62.95 25.09 2.63
CA ASP A 399 -64.27 24.52 2.87
C ASP A 399 -65.27 25.58 3.32
N VAL A 400 -64.86 26.48 4.22
CA VAL A 400 -65.67 27.63 4.68
C VAL A 400 -65.98 28.58 3.53
N ARG A 401 -65.00 28.91 2.67
CA ARG A 401 -65.23 29.74 1.48
C ARG A 401 -66.19 29.08 0.49
N ASN A 402 -66.01 27.79 0.24
CA ASN A 402 -66.81 27.02 -0.72
C ASN A 402 -68.24 26.75 -0.23
N SER A 403 -68.48 26.79 1.08
CA SER A 403 -69.81 26.60 1.68
C SER A 403 -70.57 27.90 1.94
N GLN A 404 -70.06 29.05 1.48
CA GLN A 404 -70.81 30.30 1.51
C GLN A 404 -72.01 30.24 0.56
N PRO A 405 -73.15 30.82 0.96
CA PRO A 405 -74.35 30.82 0.13
C PRO A 405 -74.11 31.60 -1.17
N THR A 406 -74.46 31.00 -2.30
CA THR A 406 -74.41 31.63 -3.63
C THR A 406 -75.81 31.70 -4.23
N LYS A 407 -75.98 32.39 -5.35
CA LYS A 407 -77.27 32.45 -6.06
C LYS A 407 -77.82 31.05 -6.41
N ASP A 408 -76.94 30.07 -6.63
CA ASP A 408 -77.29 28.68 -6.97
C ASP A 408 -77.39 27.75 -5.74
N LYS A 409 -77.02 28.22 -4.55
CA LYS A 409 -77.01 27.44 -3.29
C LYS A 409 -77.52 28.33 -2.14
N PRO A 410 -78.85 28.46 -1.95
CA PRO A 410 -79.43 29.33 -0.94
C PRO A 410 -79.16 28.81 0.48
N ALA A 411 -79.03 29.75 1.43
CA ALA A 411 -78.82 29.42 2.84
C ALA A 411 -80.06 28.72 3.41
N THR A 412 -79.86 27.53 3.97
CA THR A 412 -80.82 26.80 4.80
C THR A 412 -80.36 26.79 6.27
N ASP A 413 -81.29 26.66 7.22
CA ASP A 413 -80.98 26.59 8.66
C ASP A 413 -79.91 25.54 9.01
N GLU A 414 -79.90 24.42 8.28
CA GLU A 414 -78.89 23.36 8.45
C GLU A 414 -77.51 23.80 7.93
N SER A 415 -77.45 24.42 6.74
CA SER A 415 -76.21 24.93 6.16
C SER A 415 -75.59 26.06 7.00
N ASP A 416 -76.42 26.91 7.61
CA ASP A 416 -75.96 27.98 8.51
C ASP A 416 -75.37 27.42 9.80
N ARG A 417 -75.98 26.39 10.39
CA ARG A 417 -75.43 25.70 11.56
C ARG A 417 -74.10 25.02 11.24
N GLN A 418 -74.00 24.37 10.08
CA GLN A 418 -72.74 23.74 9.64
C GLN A 418 -71.64 24.77 9.40
N ASN A 419 -71.97 25.91 8.78
CA ASN A 419 -71.02 27.01 8.56
C ASN A 419 -70.51 27.61 9.87
N ARG A 420 -71.38 27.83 10.86
CA ARG A 420 -70.97 28.31 12.19
C ARG A 420 -70.03 27.34 12.89
N ARG A 421 -70.26 26.02 12.80
CA ARG A 421 -69.37 25.00 13.36
C ARG A 421 -67.99 25.01 12.70
N ARG A 422 -67.93 25.08 11.36
CA ARG A 422 -66.66 25.15 10.62
C ARG A 422 -65.88 26.43 10.95
N GLU A 423 -66.55 27.56 11.09
CA GLU A 423 -65.93 28.82 11.50
C GLU A 423 -65.41 28.76 12.94
N GLN A 424 -66.10 28.06 13.84
CA GLN A 424 -65.62 27.79 15.19
C GLN A 424 -64.38 26.89 15.16
N ASP A 425 -64.44 25.75 14.47
CA ASP A 425 -63.30 24.83 14.32
C ASP A 425 -62.06 25.55 13.72
N ARG A 426 -62.29 26.49 12.80
CA ARG A 426 -61.26 27.31 12.17
C ARG A 426 -60.59 28.23 13.17
N ARG A 427 -61.38 28.91 14.02
CA ARG A 427 -60.86 29.77 15.09
C ARG A 427 -60.11 28.97 16.13
N ASP A 428 -60.67 27.84 16.57
CA ASP A 428 -60.06 26.97 17.59
C ASP A 428 -58.73 26.39 17.09
N LEU A 429 -58.67 25.96 15.82
CA LEU A 429 -57.43 25.50 15.19
C LEU A 429 -56.41 26.63 15.01
N ALA A 430 -56.84 27.83 14.61
CA ALA A 430 -55.96 29.00 14.50
C ALA A 430 -55.39 29.43 15.87
N ASP A 431 -56.16 29.32 16.94
CA ASP A 431 -55.69 29.54 18.31
C ASP A 431 -54.71 28.46 18.77
N GLN A 432 -54.98 27.20 18.43
CA GLN A 432 -54.05 26.09 18.71
C GLN A 432 -52.72 26.28 17.99
N LEU A 433 -52.74 26.65 16.71
CA LEU A 433 -51.53 26.93 15.92
C LEU A 433 -50.72 28.05 16.55
N ARG A 434 -51.35 29.16 16.96
CA ARG A 434 -50.67 30.25 17.68
C ARG A 434 -50.06 29.83 19.02
N ARG A 435 -50.62 28.82 19.70
CA ARG A 435 -50.00 28.24 20.91
C ARG A 435 -48.78 27.39 20.56
N LEU A 436 -48.88 26.56 19.53
CA LEU A 436 -47.77 25.73 19.05
C LEU A 436 -46.61 26.58 18.51
N GLU A 437 -46.89 27.68 17.80
CA GLU A 437 -45.86 28.62 17.32
C GLU A 437 -45.07 29.22 18.49
N ARG A 438 -45.76 29.68 19.54
CA ARG A 438 -45.09 30.18 20.76
C ARG A 438 -44.23 29.11 21.44
N GLN A 439 -44.73 27.88 21.54
CA GLN A 439 -43.96 26.77 22.10
C GLN A 439 -42.70 26.45 21.28
N LEU A 440 -42.79 26.56 19.95
CA LEU A 440 -41.65 26.38 19.06
C LEU A 440 -40.62 27.51 19.25
N ASP A 441 -41.07 28.76 19.30
CA ASP A 441 -40.19 29.92 19.53
C ASP A 441 -39.48 29.83 20.89
N ASP A 442 -40.20 29.44 21.96
CA ASP A 442 -39.64 29.22 23.30
C ASP A 442 -38.60 28.09 23.29
N ALA A 443 -38.86 27.01 22.54
CA ALA A 443 -37.93 25.89 22.42
C ALA A 443 -36.65 26.27 21.65
N HIS A 444 -36.76 27.07 20.58
CA HIS A 444 -35.61 27.63 19.88
C HIS A 444 -34.78 28.55 20.77
N LEU A 445 -35.42 29.46 21.51
CA LEU A 445 -34.72 30.33 22.46
C LEU A 445 -33.98 29.52 23.53
N TRP A 446 -34.59 28.45 24.02
CA TRP A 446 -33.95 27.56 24.97
C TRP A 446 -32.71 26.87 24.36
N LEU A 447 -32.79 26.41 23.11
CA LEU A 447 -31.65 25.79 22.42
C LEU A 447 -30.46 26.75 22.31
N ASP A 448 -30.71 28.00 21.93
CA ASP A 448 -29.67 29.04 21.87
C ASP A 448 -29.02 29.26 23.24
N GLN A 449 -29.83 29.40 24.30
CA GLN A 449 -29.34 29.57 25.67
C GLN A 449 -28.51 28.36 26.14
N ASN A 450 -28.96 27.15 25.83
CA ASN A 450 -28.25 25.93 26.17
C ASN A 450 -26.91 25.83 25.42
N ASP A 451 -26.87 26.23 24.14
CA ASP A 451 -25.62 26.29 23.37
C ASP A 451 -24.62 27.28 23.97
N PHE A 452 -25.07 28.47 24.38
CA PHE A 452 -24.20 29.42 25.09
C PHE A 452 -23.67 28.85 26.41
N SER A 453 -24.51 28.13 27.17
CA SER A 453 -24.12 27.46 28.42
C SER A 453 -23.05 26.39 28.16
N MET A 454 -23.25 25.54 27.15
CA MET A 454 -22.28 24.52 26.76
C MET A 454 -20.95 25.12 26.29
N GLN A 455 -20.98 26.20 25.53
CA GLN A 455 -19.77 26.94 25.13
C GLN A 455 -19.05 27.56 26.33
N ARG A 456 -19.79 28.02 27.33
CA ARG A 456 -19.21 28.52 28.59
C ARG A 456 -18.52 27.40 29.35
N LEU A 457 -19.18 26.26 29.57
CA LEU A 457 -18.58 25.10 30.25
C LEU A 457 -17.26 24.65 29.60
N ARG A 458 -17.19 24.73 28.26
CA ARG A 458 -15.96 24.43 27.51
C ARG A 458 -14.88 25.50 27.64
N ARG A 459 -15.25 26.78 27.80
CA ARG A 459 -14.28 27.87 28.00
C ARG A 459 -13.73 27.90 29.41
N ASP A 460 -14.55 27.55 30.40
CA ASP A 460 -14.20 27.59 31.83
C ASP A 460 -13.11 26.57 32.23
N ILE A 461 -12.63 25.73 31.30
CA ILE A 461 -11.47 24.83 31.52
C ILE A 461 -10.12 25.54 31.31
N TYR A 462 -10.10 26.69 30.62
CA TYR A 462 -8.93 27.52 30.32
C TYR A 462 -8.72 28.61 31.37
#